data_AF-A0A0G3V1X6-F1
#
_entry.id   AF-A0A0G3V1X6-F1
#
_cell.length_a   1.000
_cell.length_b   1.000
_cell.length_c   1.000
_cell.angle_alpha   90.00
_cell.angle_beta   90.00
_cell.angle_gamma   90.00
#
_symmetry.space_group_name_H-M   'P 1'
#
loop_
_entity.id
_entity.type
_entity.pdbx_description
1 polymer ?
#
loop_
_entity_poly.entity_id
_entity_poly.type
_entity_poly.pdbx_seq_one_letter_code
_entity_poly.pdbx_strand_id
1 'polypeptide(L)'
;MRPTKAAKTPKPTPGIRETGGNTVERDKALEMALGQIEKQFGTGSIMRLGEQGNVGIEAISTGALALDLALGIGGLPRGRVIEIFGPESSGKSTLALHVVAEAQRNGGVCAYIDAEHALDPVYAKAIGVNVDELLISQPDTGEQGLEIADMLIRSGALDVLVVDSVAALVPRAEIEGEMGDTHVGLQARLMSQAMRKLTGNLHKSRTICVFINQLREKIGVMFGSPETTPGGRALKFYSSVRLDIRRIEAIKDGTEIVGNRTRVKVVKNKVAPPFRQAEFDIMYGKGISSEGSILDVGVDLLIIKKSGAWFTYEGEQLGQGRENSKKFLSENIDLMFEISEKIRVASGLGQDAGVLEIDELDDLDSLNGLEIIDGLEVLKGPIEVDIDG
;
A
#
# COMPACT_ATOMS: atom_id res chain seq x y z
N MET A 1 27.12 19.29 -70.50
CA MET A 1 27.98 19.23 -69.30
C MET A 1 27.62 20.37 -68.36
N ARG A 2 26.91 20.06 -67.25
CA ARG A 2 26.65 21.01 -66.15
C ARG A 2 27.40 20.47 -64.91
N PRO A 3 28.14 21.31 -64.17
CA PRO A 3 28.97 20.84 -63.06
C PRO A 3 28.11 20.50 -61.83
N THR A 4 28.48 19.40 -61.18
CA THR A 4 27.91 18.90 -59.93
C THR A 4 28.22 19.85 -58.77
N LYS A 5 27.19 20.23 -58.00
CA LYS A 5 27.35 20.98 -56.75
C LYS A 5 27.98 20.09 -55.68
N ALA A 6 29.12 20.52 -55.14
CA ALA A 6 29.77 19.91 -53.99
C ALA A 6 28.87 19.99 -52.75
N ALA A 7 28.71 18.86 -52.06
CA ALA A 7 28.03 18.77 -50.77
C ALA A 7 28.85 19.50 -49.69
N LYS A 8 28.20 20.39 -48.93
CA LYS A 8 28.77 20.97 -47.72
C LYS A 8 28.90 19.88 -46.66
N THR A 9 30.10 19.70 -46.13
CA THR A 9 30.38 18.92 -44.92
C THR A 9 29.57 19.47 -43.73
N PRO A 10 28.95 18.61 -42.90
CA PRO A 10 28.31 19.06 -41.67
C PRO A 10 29.36 19.57 -40.68
N LYS A 11 29.04 20.67 -39.99
CA LYS A 11 29.84 21.24 -38.90
C LYS A 11 30.01 20.21 -37.76
N PRO A 12 31.15 20.17 -37.06
CA PRO A 12 31.33 19.27 -35.92
C PRO A 12 30.35 19.63 -34.79
N THR A 13 29.69 18.60 -34.26
CA THR A 13 28.81 18.64 -33.08
C THR A 13 29.57 19.16 -31.85
N PRO A 14 28.97 20.00 -30.99
CA PRO A 14 29.66 20.52 -29.82
C PRO A 14 29.84 19.44 -28.75
N GLY A 15 31.10 19.16 -28.41
CA GLY A 15 31.55 18.84 -27.05
C GLY A 15 31.31 17.41 -26.54
N ILE A 16 32.16 16.47 -26.95
CA ILE A 16 32.60 15.43 -26.00
C ILE A 16 33.53 16.17 -25.03
N ARG A 17 33.17 16.25 -23.75
CA ARG A 17 34.08 16.74 -22.70
C ARG A 17 35.24 15.74 -22.62
N GLU A 18 36.41 16.13 -23.11
CA GLU A 18 37.68 15.49 -22.73
C GLU A 18 37.88 15.67 -21.23
N THR A 19 37.53 14.65 -20.43
CA THR A 19 37.79 14.64 -19.00
C THR A 19 39.17 14.08 -18.72
N GLY A 20 40.20 14.88 -19.01
CA GLY A 20 41.58 14.67 -18.55
C GLY A 20 41.90 15.51 -17.30
N GLY A 21 41.01 15.52 -16.31
CA GLY A 21 41.23 16.19 -15.03
C GLY A 21 41.14 15.18 -13.90
N ASN A 22 42.21 15.08 -13.11
CA ASN A 22 42.41 14.18 -11.97
C ASN A 22 41.09 13.79 -11.28
N THR A 23 40.67 12.54 -11.46
CA THR A 23 39.53 11.93 -10.75
C THR A 23 39.61 12.19 -9.24
N VAL A 24 40.83 12.12 -8.69
CA VAL A 24 41.13 12.40 -7.28
C VAL A 24 40.75 13.83 -6.83
N GLU A 25 40.90 14.85 -7.68
CA GLU A 25 40.51 16.22 -7.33
C GLU A 25 38.99 16.41 -7.40
N ARG A 26 38.32 15.72 -8.33
CA ARG A 26 36.86 15.72 -8.43
C ARG A 26 36.22 15.01 -7.25
N ASP A 27 36.80 13.89 -6.81
CA ASP A 27 36.30 13.12 -5.68
C ASP A 27 36.45 13.90 -4.37
N LYS A 28 37.59 14.56 -4.16
CA LYS A 28 37.78 15.47 -3.01
C LYS A 28 36.81 16.65 -3.01
N ALA A 29 36.61 17.28 -4.16
CA ALA A 29 35.65 18.39 -4.28
C ALA A 29 34.21 17.92 -4.01
N LEU A 30 33.87 16.72 -4.46
CA LEU A 30 32.59 16.08 -4.20
C LEU A 30 32.41 15.78 -2.70
N GLU A 31 33.40 15.15 -2.04
CA GLU A 31 33.34 14.86 -0.60
C GLU A 31 33.21 16.13 0.25
N MET A 32 33.95 17.18 -0.09
CA MET A 32 33.81 18.48 0.58
C MET A 32 32.41 19.06 0.41
N ALA A 33 31.84 18.97 -0.80
CA ALA A 33 30.48 19.44 -1.05
C ALA A 33 29.45 18.60 -0.29
N LEU A 34 29.59 17.27 -0.27
CA LEU A 34 28.73 16.37 0.48
C LEU A 34 28.77 16.68 1.99
N GLY A 35 29.96 16.85 2.56
CA GLY A 35 30.12 17.21 3.98
C GLY A 35 29.58 18.60 4.33
N GLN A 36 29.68 19.57 3.41
CA GLN A 36 29.05 20.89 3.59
C GLN A 36 27.53 20.81 3.57
N ILE A 37 26.97 20.04 2.64
CA ILE A 37 25.52 19.83 2.54
C ILE A 37 25.01 19.15 3.81
N GLU A 38 25.68 18.10 4.27
CA GLU A 38 25.30 17.38 5.49
C GLU A 38 25.39 18.28 6.74
N LYS A 39 26.44 19.10 6.86
CA LYS A 39 26.58 20.07 7.95
C LYS A 39 25.50 21.16 7.95
N GLN A 40 25.05 21.59 6.76
CA GLN A 40 24.04 22.65 6.63
C GLN A 40 22.61 22.13 6.78
N PHE A 41 22.32 20.92 6.28
CA PHE A 41 20.95 20.41 6.14
C PHE A 41 20.67 19.16 7.00
N GLY A 42 21.67 18.67 7.73
CA GLY A 42 21.59 17.52 8.63
C GLY A 42 22.05 16.21 8.00
N THR A 43 22.34 15.22 8.86
CA THR A 43 22.67 13.85 8.47
C THR A 43 21.57 13.23 7.63
N GLY A 44 21.94 12.60 6.51
CA GLY A 44 21.01 11.98 5.56
C GLY A 44 20.36 12.95 4.55
N SER A 45 20.75 14.22 4.55
CA SER A 45 20.31 15.23 3.55
C SER A 45 20.80 14.93 2.13
N ILE A 46 21.93 14.25 2.00
CA ILE A 46 22.48 13.74 0.74
C ILE A 46 23.24 12.44 1.02
N MET A 47 22.97 11.39 0.25
CA MET A 47 23.61 10.07 0.41
C MET A 47 23.76 9.42 -0.97
N ARG A 48 24.67 8.46 -1.13
CA ARG A 48 24.70 7.65 -2.36
C ARG A 48 23.55 6.67 -2.33
N LEU A 49 22.90 6.47 -3.47
CA LEU A 49 21.72 5.59 -3.56
C LEU A 49 22.02 4.14 -3.16
N GLY A 50 23.25 3.65 -3.38
CA GLY A 50 23.68 2.31 -3.00
C GLY A 50 24.16 2.15 -1.54
N GLU A 51 24.32 3.25 -0.79
CA GLU A 51 24.67 3.22 0.64
C GLU A 51 23.43 3.03 1.53
N GLN A 52 22.22 3.20 0.98
CA GLN A 52 20.99 2.69 1.57
C GLN A 52 20.97 1.17 1.36
N GLY A 53 21.74 0.42 2.15
CA GLY A 53 21.82 -1.04 2.06
C GLY A 53 20.43 -1.63 1.91
N ASN A 54 20.16 -2.30 0.78
CA ASN A 54 18.89 -2.86 0.30
C ASN A 54 17.66 -2.70 1.22
N VAL A 55 17.24 -1.46 1.53
CA VAL A 55 16.16 -1.23 2.50
C VAL A 55 14.85 -1.50 1.77
N GLY A 56 14.29 -2.69 2.00
CA GLY A 56 12.96 -3.05 1.52
C GLY A 56 11.95 -1.95 1.86
N ILE A 57 11.06 -1.64 0.93
CA ILE A 57 10.00 -0.65 1.19
C ILE A 57 9.02 -1.29 2.16
N GLU A 58 9.05 -0.85 3.42
CA GLU A 58 8.08 -1.31 4.42
C GLU A 58 6.64 -0.98 3.99
N ALA A 59 5.75 -1.93 4.23
CA ALA A 59 4.35 -1.87 3.84
C ALA A 59 3.42 -2.27 4.99
N ILE A 60 2.18 -1.79 4.94
CA ILE A 60 1.08 -2.25 5.79
C ILE A 60 0.07 -2.98 4.90
N SER A 61 -0.35 -4.19 5.30
CA SER A 61 -1.34 -4.98 4.55
C SER A 61 -2.62 -4.18 4.30
N THR A 62 -3.24 -4.45 3.16
CA THR A 62 -4.57 -3.90 2.83
C THR A 62 -5.72 -4.67 3.47
N GLY A 63 -5.45 -5.78 4.15
CA GLY A 63 -6.45 -6.75 4.60
C GLY A 63 -7.04 -7.61 3.47
N ALA A 64 -6.62 -7.37 2.22
CA ALA A 64 -6.98 -8.16 1.05
C ALA A 64 -5.72 -8.79 0.45
N LEU A 65 -5.51 -10.09 0.68
CA LEU A 65 -4.32 -10.81 0.22
C LEU A 65 -4.10 -10.62 -1.29
N ALA A 66 -5.14 -10.78 -2.11
CA ALA A 66 -5.03 -10.56 -3.56
C ALA A 66 -4.51 -9.15 -3.93
N LEU A 67 -4.90 -8.12 -3.16
CA LEU A 67 -4.44 -6.75 -3.39
C LEU A 67 -3.01 -6.54 -2.92
N ASP A 68 -2.60 -7.14 -1.80
CA ASP A 68 -1.21 -7.11 -1.33
C ASP A 68 -0.26 -7.71 -2.37
N LEU A 69 -0.65 -8.83 -3.00
CA LEU A 69 0.09 -9.45 -4.11
C LEU A 69 0.13 -8.53 -5.35
N ALA A 70 -1.01 -7.91 -5.69
CA ALA A 70 -1.09 -6.99 -6.82
C ALA A 70 -0.26 -5.71 -6.61
N LEU A 71 -0.07 -5.28 -5.36
CA LEU A 71 0.79 -4.15 -5.01
C LEU A 71 2.28 -4.49 -5.11
N GLY A 72 2.64 -5.77 -5.02
CA GLY A 72 3.98 -6.30 -5.28
C GLY A 72 5.00 -6.09 -4.15
N ILE A 73 4.63 -5.38 -3.09
CA ILE A 73 5.43 -5.20 -1.87
C ILE A 73 4.69 -5.67 -0.61
N GLY A 74 3.57 -6.39 -0.76
CA GLY A 74 2.81 -6.96 0.35
C GLY A 74 1.88 -5.98 1.07
N GLY A 75 1.65 -4.78 0.52
CA GLY A 75 0.73 -3.81 1.10
C GLY A 75 0.95 -2.38 0.60
N LEU A 76 0.43 -1.41 1.36
CA LEU A 76 0.60 0.02 1.11
C LEU A 76 1.94 0.52 1.66
N PRO A 77 2.74 1.28 0.89
CA PRO A 77 4.06 1.72 1.31
C PRO A 77 4.01 2.80 2.40
N ARG A 78 4.78 2.61 3.47
CA ARG A 78 4.96 3.59 4.55
C ARG A 78 5.54 4.92 4.07
N GLY A 79 5.12 6.01 4.72
CA GLY A 79 5.57 7.37 4.43
C GLY A 79 5.08 7.96 3.10
N ARG A 80 4.01 7.39 2.51
CA ARG A 80 3.51 7.77 1.18
C ARG A 80 2.04 8.16 1.21
N VAL A 81 1.67 8.95 0.20
CA VAL A 81 0.27 9.26 -0.13
C VAL A 81 -0.32 8.15 -0.99
N ILE A 82 -1.50 7.67 -0.63
CA ILE A 82 -2.29 6.68 -1.35
C ILE A 82 -3.63 7.32 -1.73
N GLU A 83 -4.13 7.10 -2.95
CA GLU A 83 -5.49 7.50 -3.33
C GLU A 83 -6.33 6.27 -3.64
N ILE A 84 -7.45 6.09 -2.93
CA ILE A 84 -8.46 5.07 -3.20
C ILE A 84 -9.66 5.79 -3.81
N PHE A 85 -10.00 5.47 -5.04
CA PHE A 85 -11.10 6.12 -5.74
C PHE A 85 -11.97 5.13 -6.51
N GLY A 86 -13.22 5.51 -6.76
CA GLY A 86 -14.16 4.64 -7.43
C GLY A 86 -15.61 5.12 -7.28
N PRO A 87 -16.58 4.38 -7.84
CA PRO A 87 -18.00 4.68 -7.70
C PRO A 87 -18.46 4.69 -6.24
N GLU A 88 -19.66 5.20 -6.00
CA GLU A 88 -20.35 5.02 -4.72
C GLU A 88 -20.56 3.53 -4.42
N SER A 89 -20.54 3.18 -3.14
CA SER A 89 -20.74 1.80 -2.66
C SER A 89 -19.79 0.75 -3.27
N SER A 90 -18.63 1.18 -3.81
CA SER A 90 -17.62 0.26 -4.36
C SER A 90 -16.72 -0.38 -3.32
N GLY A 91 -16.80 0.05 -2.05
CA GLY A 91 -15.97 -0.48 -0.95
C GLY A 91 -14.75 0.38 -0.57
N LYS A 92 -14.69 1.65 -1.00
CA LYS A 92 -13.57 2.57 -0.68
C LYS A 92 -13.29 2.67 0.82
N SER A 93 -14.30 3.07 1.60
CA SER A 93 -14.17 3.23 3.06
C SER A 93 -13.97 1.88 3.75
N THR A 94 -14.60 0.81 3.27
CA THR A 94 -14.31 -0.57 3.75
C THR A 94 -12.83 -0.92 3.60
N LEU A 95 -12.24 -0.70 2.42
CA LEU A 95 -10.83 -0.99 2.18
C LEU A 95 -9.92 -0.14 3.07
N ALA A 96 -10.23 1.15 3.25
CA ALA A 96 -9.47 2.01 4.16
C ALA A 96 -9.56 1.57 5.62
N LEU A 97 -10.74 1.13 6.07
CA LEU A 97 -10.93 0.58 7.42
C LEU A 97 -10.17 -0.74 7.62
N HIS A 98 -10.06 -1.59 6.61
CA HIS A 98 -9.19 -2.77 6.68
C HIS A 98 -7.71 -2.40 6.84
N VAL A 99 -7.22 -1.39 6.11
CA VAL A 99 -5.84 -0.89 6.30
C VAL A 99 -5.63 -0.38 7.73
N VAL A 100 -6.62 0.33 8.30
CA VAL A 100 -6.59 0.78 9.69
C VAL A 100 -6.56 -0.42 10.66
N ALA A 101 -7.42 -1.42 10.45
CA ALA A 101 -7.46 -2.62 11.27
C ALA A 101 -6.13 -3.39 11.22
N GLU A 102 -5.53 -3.54 10.05
CA GLU A 102 -4.21 -4.18 9.88
C GLU A 102 -3.09 -3.39 10.57
N ALA A 103 -3.12 -2.06 10.50
CA ALA A 103 -2.15 -1.23 11.22
C ALA A 103 -2.30 -1.37 12.74
N GLN A 104 -3.52 -1.31 13.27
CA GLN A 104 -3.79 -1.45 14.70
C GLN A 104 -3.45 -2.84 15.23
N ARG A 105 -3.71 -3.91 14.45
CA ARG A 105 -3.32 -5.29 14.80
C ARG A 105 -1.81 -5.43 15.00
N ASN A 106 -1.03 -4.63 14.27
CA ASN A 106 0.43 -4.56 14.39
C ASN A 106 0.91 -3.51 15.43
N GLY A 107 0.01 -3.06 16.32
CA GLY A 107 0.32 -2.10 17.38
C GLY A 107 0.45 -0.65 16.91
N GLY A 108 0.07 -0.35 15.67
CA GLY A 108 0.18 0.99 15.08
C GLY A 108 -0.95 1.93 15.51
N VAL A 109 -0.66 3.23 15.52
CA VAL A 109 -1.64 4.28 15.83
C VAL A 109 -2.28 4.78 14.54
N CYS A 110 -3.60 4.93 14.55
CA CYS A 110 -4.37 5.34 13.38
C CYS A 110 -5.22 6.57 13.64
N ALA A 111 -5.45 7.35 12.60
CA ALA A 111 -6.36 8.48 12.62
C ALA A 111 -7.27 8.53 11.39
N TYR A 112 -8.46 9.08 11.56
CA TYR A 112 -9.50 9.19 10.53
C TYR A 112 -10.05 10.62 10.48
N ILE A 113 -9.87 11.30 9.36
CA ILE A 113 -10.49 12.59 9.06
C ILE A 113 -11.79 12.30 8.30
N ASP A 114 -12.91 12.28 9.01
CA ASP A 114 -14.25 12.01 8.50
C ASP A 114 -14.91 13.32 8.07
N ALA A 115 -14.57 13.80 6.88
CA ALA A 115 -15.19 14.96 6.25
C ALA A 115 -16.58 14.64 5.65
N GLU A 116 -16.89 13.36 5.38
CA GLU A 116 -18.23 12.94 4.93
C GLU A 116 -19.22 12.76 6.08
N HIS A 117 -18.78 12.79 7.34
CA HIS A 117 -19.59 12.52 8.53
C HIS A 117 -20.36 11.19 8.45
N ALA A 118 -19.73 10.17 7.84
CA ALA A 118 -20.38 8.93 7.43
C ALA A 118 -19.74 7.66 8.03
N LEU A 119 -18.75 7.82 8.92
CA LEU A 119 -18.11 6.68 9.57
C LEU A 119 -19.08 5.99 10.54
N ASP A 120 -19.32 4.70 10.34
CA ASP A 120 -20.10 3.84 11.24
C ASP A 120 -19.16 3.06 12.20
N PRO A 121 -19.15 3.38 13.51
CA PRO A 121 -18.32 2.67 14.49
C PRO A 121 -18.67 1.19 14.63
N VAL A 122 -19.94 0.80 14.44
CA VAL A 122 -20.39 -0.59 14.56
C VAL A 122 -19.78 -1.41 13.43
N TYR A 123 -19.85 -0.90 12.21
CA TYR A 123 -19.25 -1.55 11.05
C TYR A 123 -17.72 -1.56 11.12
N ALA A 124 -17.08 -0.46 11.56
CA ALA A 124 -15.64 -0.41 11.76
C ALA A 124 -15.17 -1.48 12.76
N LYS A 125 -15.88 -1.63 13.89
CA LYS A 125 -15.60 -2.69 14.87
C LYS A 125 -15.77 -4.09 14.28
N ALA A 126 -16.77 -4.31 13.44
CA ALA A 126 -17.00 -5.59 12.78
C ALA A 126 -15.88 -5.96 11.79
N ILE A 127 -15.23 -4.97 11.15
CA ILE A 127 -14.02 -5.15 10.32
C ILE A 127 -12.79 -5.50 11.18
N GLY A 128 -12.83 -5.21 12.47
CA GLY A 128 -11.73 -5.43 13.41
C GLY A 128 -10.91 -4.18 13.72
N VAL A 129 -11.45 -2.98 13.46
CA VAL A 129 -10.90 -1.72 13.94
C VAL A 129 -11.09 -1.63 15.46
N ASN A 130 -10.03 -1.31 16.19
CA ASN A 130 -10.14 -0.89 17.57
C ASN A 130 -10.65 0.55 17.62
N VAL A 131 -11.96 0.69 17.75
CA VAL A 131 -12.66 1.98 17.73
C VAL A 131 -12.34 2.85 18.95
N ASP A 132 -11.96 2.26 20.07
CA ASP A 132 -11.65 2.99 21.31
C ASP A 132 -10.31 3.75 21.20
N GLU A 133 -9.38 3.24 20.38
CA GLU A 133 -8.05 3.81 20.14
C GLU A 133 -7.94 4.57 18.80
N LEU A 134 -9.00 4.56 17.97
CA LEU A 134 -8.98 5.25 16.68
C LEU A 134 -9.19 6.76 16.90
N LEU A 135 -8.20 7.57 16.52
CA LEU A 135 -8.34 9.02 16.55
C LEU A 135 -9.29 9.47 15.43
N ILE A 136 -10.36 10.19 15.76
CA ILE A 136 -11.34 10.67 14.78
C ILE A 136 -11.40 12.20 14.82
N SER A 137 -11.45 12.82 13.65
CA SER A 137 -11.73 14.25 13.48
C SER A 137 -12.82 14.44 12.44
N GLN A 138 -13.82 15.24 12.79
CA GLN A 138 -14.91 15.64 11.91
C GLN A 138 -14.79 17.15 11.66
N PRO A 139 -14.01 17.57 10.64
CA PRO A 139 -13.70 18.98 10.43
C PRO A 139 -14.88 19.71 9.78
N ASP A 140 -15.03 20.99 10.14
CA ASP A 140 -15.99 21.93 9.54
C ASP A 140 -15.53 22.40 8.15
N THR A 141 -14.21 22.51 7.90
CA THR A 141 -13.67 22.97 6.61
C THR A 141 -12.52 22.09 6.11
N GLY A 142 -12.30 22.10 4.79
CA GLY A 142 -11.21 21.39 4.15
C GLY A 142 -9.83 21.83 4.65
N GLU A 143 -9.63 23.13 4.91
CA GLU A 143 -8.39 23.64 5.52
C GLU A 143 -8.17 23.04 6.90
N GLN A 144 -9.19 23.07 7.77
CA GLN A 144 -9.10 22.55 9.13
C GLN A 144 -8.76 21.05 9.11
N GLY A 145 -9.45 20.26 8.29
CA GLY A 145 -9.17 18.82 8.17
C GLY A 145 -7.73 18.54 7.73
N LEU A 146 -7.22 19.29 6.76
CA LEU A 146 -5.85 19.14 6.26
C LEU A 146 -4.79 19.67 7.23
N GLU A 147 -5.10 20.69 8.04
CA GLU A 147 -4.23 21.18 9.11
C GLU A 147 -4.13 20.19 10.28
N ILE A 148 -5.26 19.60 10.69
CA ILE A 148 -5.29 18.54 11.70
C ILE A 148 -4.46 17.35 11.21
N ALA A 149 -4.68 16.90 9.97
CA ALA A 149 -3.87 15.86 9.34
C ALA A 149 -2.36 16.16 9.41
N ASP A 150 -1.96 17.37 9.06
CA ASP A 150 -0.56 17.79 9.02
C ASP A 150 0.07 17.89 10.42
N MET A 151 -0.68 18.33 11.44
CA MET A 151 -0.24 18.32 12.84
C MET A 151 -0.05 16.89 13.36
N LEU A 152 -1.02 16.04 13.08
CA LEU A 152 -1.00 14.62 13.43
C LEU A 152 0.20 13.90 12.81
N ILE A 153 0.45 14.07 11.51
CA ILE A 153 1.60 13.48 10.82
C ILE A 153 2.94 13.99 11.40
N ARG A 154 3.02 15.29 11.72
CA ARG A 154 4.24 15.88 12.30
C ARG A 154 4.58 15.35 13.68
N SER A 155 3.62 14.81 14.43
CA SER A 155 3.89 14.20 15.73
C SER A 155 4.82 13.00 15.63
N GLY A 156 4.88 12.35 14.45
CA GLY A 156 5.65 11.11 14.25
C GLY A 156 5.02 9.88 14.89
N ALA A 157 3.85 10.01 15.52
CA ALA A 157 3.21 8.93 16.27
C ALA A 157 2.25 8.08 15.43
N LEU A 158 1.91 8.47 14.20
CA LEU A 158 0.90 7.81 13.38
C LEU A 158 1.48 6.85 12.34
N ASP A 159 0.86 5.68 12.22
CA ASP A 159 1.14 4.71 11.18
C ASP A 159 0.25 4.92 9.95
N VAL A 160 -1.05 5.16 10.18
CA VAL A 160 -2.04 5.36 9.11
C VAL A 160 -2.95 6.56 9.43
N LEU A 161 -3.11 7.44 8.45
CA LEU A 161 -4.10 8.50 8.44
C LEU A 161 -5.03 8.31 7.23
N VAL A 162 -6.33 8.24 7.46
CA VAL A 162 -7.35 8.22 6.39
C VAL A 162 -8.03 9.58 6.31
N VAL A 163 -8.29 10.05 5.08
CA VAL A 163 -9.09 11.25 4.81
C VAL A 163 -10.27 10.85 3.93
N ASP A 164 -11.47 10.86 4.51
CA ASP A 164 -12.73 10.46 3.88
C ASP A 164 -13.71 11.63 3.83
N SER A 165 -13.87 12.35 2.71
CA SER A 165 -13.20 12.16 1.43
C SER A 165 -12.70 13.49 0.87
N VAL A 166 -11.83 13.43 -0.14
CA VAL A 166 -11.34 14.63 -0.83
C VAL A 166 -12.47 15.48 -1.39
N ALA A 167 -13.56 14.85 -1.83
CA ALA A 167 -14.72 15.56 -2.36
C ALA A 167 -15.39 16.44 -1.30
N ALA A 168 -15.37 16.00 -0.03
CA ALA A 168 -15.95 16.69 1.12
C ALA A 168 -15.00 17.70 1.79
N LEU A 169 -13.74 17.81 1.34
CA LEU A 169 -12.84 18.88 1.78
C LEU A 169 -13.23 20.21 1.12
N VAL A 170 -14.33 20.81 1.60
CA VAL A 170 -14.87 22.06 1.09
C VAL A 170 -14.12 23.24 1.71
N PRO A 171 -13.51 24.14 0.92
CA PRO A 171 -12.81 25.30 1.45
C PRO A 171 -13.74 26.24 2.23
N ARG A 172 -13.23 26.90 3.27
CA ARG A 172 -14.01 27.82 4.12
C ARG A 172 -14.79 28.87 3.33
N ALA A 173 -14.16 29.50 2.34
CA ALA A 173 -14.82 30.54 1.55
C ALA A 173 -16.01 30.01 0.74
N GLU A 174 -16.02 28.72 0.38
CA GLU A 174 -17.16 28.08 -0.29
C GLU A 174 -18.29 27.75 0.69
N ILE A 175 -17.96 27.43 1.95
CA ILE A 175 -18.95 27.17 3.02
C ILE A 175 -19.61 28.47 3.48
N GLU A 176 -18.85 29.56 3.61
CA GLU A 176 -19.35 30.87 4.03
C GLU A 176 -20.05 31.64 2.90
N GLY A 177 -19.84 31.24 1.64
CA GLY A 177 -20.47 31.84 0.47
C GLY A 177 -21.93 31.42 0.27
N GLU A 178 -22.62 32.08 -0.65
CA GLU A 178 -24.01 31.74 -0.99
C GLU A 178 -24.09 30.63 -2.04
N MET A 179 -25.19 29.86 -2.03
CA MET A 179 -25.44 28.86 -3.06
C MET A 179 -25.54 29.52 -4.44
N GLY A 180 -24.62 29.17 -5.34
CA GLY A 180 -24.53 29.76 -6.68
C GLY A 180 -23.31 30.66 -6.86
N ASP A 181 -22.61 30.99 -5.78
CA ASP A 181 -21.35 31.72 -5.87
C ASP A 181 -20.27 30.91 -6.61
N THR A 182 -19.56 31.60 -7.49
CA THR A 182 -18.60 30.97 -8.39
C THR A 182 -17.21 30.89 -7.73
N HIS A 183 -16.89 29.72 -7.19
CA HIS A 183 -15.61 29.43 -6.54
C HIS A 183 -14.70 28.55 -7.43
N VAL A 184 -14.15 29.13 -8.50
CA VAL A 184 -13.39 28.34 -9.49
C VAL A 184 -12.07 27.82 -8.92
N GLY A 185 -11.97 26.49 -8.78
CA GLY A 185 -10.69 25.80 -8.52
C GLY A 185 -10.12 25.99 -7.12
N LEU A 186 -10.92 26.47 -6.16
CA LEU A 186 -10.49 26.72 -4.78
C LEU A 186 -9.99 25.43 -4.11
N GLN A 187 -10.78 24.36 -4.19
CA GLN A 187 -10.41 23.03 -3.67
C GLN A 187 -9.12 22.48 -4.31
N ALA A 188 -8.93 22.68 -5.63
CA ALA A 188 -7.71 22.22 -6.31
C ALA A 188 -6.44 22.96 -5.83
N ARG A 189 -6.57 24.26 -5.51
CA ARG A 189 -5.48 25.05 -4.94
C ARG A 189 -5.17 24.62 -3.51
N LEU A 190 -6.20 24.40 -2.69
CA LEU A 190 -6.06 23.87 -1.33
C LEU A 190 -5.31 22.53 -1.33
N MET A 191 -5.77 21.57 -2.14
CA MET A 191 -5.12 20.27 -2.27
C MET A 191 -3.67 20.39 -2.75
N SER A 192 -3.39 21.28 -3.70
CA SER A 192 -2.02 21.50 -4.18
C SER A 192 -1.09 22.04 -3.09
N GLN A 193 -1.59 22.93 -2.24
CA GLN A 193 -0.83 23.46 -1.10
C GLN A 193 -0.64 22.38 -0.02
N ALA A 194 -1.69 21.65 0.33
CA ALA A 194 -1.65 20.59 1.33
C ALA A 194 -0.68 19.47 0.92
N MET A 195 -0.76 18.97 -0.31
CA MET A 195 0.16 17.92 -0.78
C MET A 195 1.63 18.34 -0.71
N ARG A 196 1.93 19.62 -0.98
CA ARG A 196 3.29 20.16 -0.87
C ARG A 196 3.81 20.15 0.57
N LYS A 197 2.94 20.42 1.55
CA LYS A 197 3.30 20.38 2.99
C LYS A 197 3.39 18.95 3.51
N LEU A 198 2.37 18.13 3.23
CA LEU A 198 2.19 16.79 3.79
C LEU A 198 3.28 15.82 3.33
N THR A 199 3.65 15.83 2.04
CA THR A 199 4.54 14.80 1.47
C THR A 199 5.89 14.70 2.18
N GLY A 200 6.49 15.83 2.54
CA GLY A 200 7.76 15.84 3.28
C GLY A 200 7.62 15.29 4.70
N ASN A 201 6.52 15.63 5.37
CA ASN A 201 6.25 15.19 6.74
C ASN A 201 5.90 13.68 6.77
N LEU A 202 5.14 13.19 5.80
CA LEU A 202 4.81 11.78 5.64
C LEU A 202 6.07 10.92 5.47
N HIS A 203 6.99 11.35 4.61
CA HIS A 203 8.23 10.60 4.41
C HIS A 203 9.06 10.48 5.70
N LYS A 204 9.15 11.56 6.48
CA LYS A 204 9.91 11.58 7.74
C LYS A 204 9.26 10.77 8.86
N SER A 205 7.94 10.85 8.98
CA SER A 205 7.14 10.15 10.00
C SER A 205 6.86 8.69 9.67
N ARG A 206 7.10 8.26 8.42
CA ARG A 206 6.71 6.95 7.89
C ARG A 206 5.20 6.68 7.93
N THR A 207 4.36 7.69 8.17
CA THR A 207 2.89 7.58 8.14
C THR A 207 2.36 7.35 6.72
N ILE A 208 1.44 6.41 6.55
CA ILE A 208 0.65 6.23 5.33
C ILE A 208 -0.52 7.20 5.37
N CYS A 209 -0.70 8.00 4.32
CA CYS A 209 -1.85 8.89 4.20
C CYS A 209 -2.76 8.43 3.05
N VAL A 210 -3.93 7.89 3.39
CA VAL A 210 -4.92 7.39 2.47
C VAL A 210 -5.98 8.46 2.23
N PHE A 211 -6.09 8.93 0.99
CA PHE A 211 -7.20 9.77 0.55
C PHE A 211 -8.26 8.91 -0.13
N ILE A 212 -9.48 8.96 0.38
CA ILE A 212 -10.64 8.43 -0.33
C ILE A 212 -11.15 9.52 -1.28
N ASN A 213 -11.52 9.11 -2.48
CA ASN A 213 -12.02 10.03 -3.49
C ASN A 213 -13.17 9.43 -4.30
N GLN A 214 -14.03 10.30 -4.82
CA GLN A 214 -15.17 9.91 -5.62
C GLN A 214 -14.84 10.07 -7.11
N LEU A 215 -15.58 9.35 -7.97
CA LEU A 215 -15.57 9.62 -9.39
C LEU A 215 -16.52 10.77 -9.74
N ARG A 216 -16.11 11.59 -10.70
CA ARG A 216 -16.90 12.62 -11.37
C ARG A 216 -16.68 12.50 -12.88
N GLU A 217 -17.60 13.00 -13.67
CA GLU A 217 -17.45 13.04 -15.12
C GLU A 217 -17.05 14.44 -15.60
N LYS A 218 -16.09 14.51 -16.53
CA LYS A 218 -15.78 15.74 -17.24
C LYS A 218 -16.72 15.90 -18.42
N ILE A 219 -17.50 16.98 -18.39
CA ILE A 219 -18.38 17.37 -19.49
C ILE A 219 -17.52 17.73 -20.71
N GLY A 220 -17.94 17.28 -21.90
CA GLY A 220 -17.32 17.64 -23.18
C GLY A 220 -16.14 16.78 -23.64
N VAL A 221 -15.89 15.64 -22.99
CA VAL A 221 -14.88 14.66 -23.46
C VAL A 221 -15.48 13.78 -24.56
N MET A 222 -15.00 13.94 -25.81
CA MET A 222 -15.44 13.13 -26.96
C MET A 222 -14.57 11.88 -27.21
N PHE A 223 -13.39 11.79 -26.58
CA PHE A 223 -12.45 10.67 -26.75
C PHE A 223 -11.75 10.32 -25.43
N GLY A 224 -11.64 9.02 -25.14
CA GLY A 224 -11.10 8.51 -23.87
C GLY A 224 -12.14 8.40 -22.76
N SER A 225 -11.69 8.13 -21.52
CA SER A 225 -12.59 8.06 -20.36
C SER A 225 -12.96 9.48 -19.87
N PRO A 226 -14.25 9.78 -19.66
CA PRO A 226 -14.68 11.05 -19.08
C PRO A 226 -14.43 11.11 -17.56
N GLU A 227 -14.10 9.99 -16.92
CA GLU A 227 -13.97 9.90 -15.48
C GLU A 227 -12.78 10.71 -14.93
N THR A 228 -13.02 11.38 -13.82
CA THR A 228 -12.03 12.17 -13.10
C THR A 228 -12.27 12.14 -11.60
N THR A 229 -11.32 12.68 -10.83
CA THR A 229 -11.43 12.74 -9.37
C THR A 229 -11.38 14.21 -8.90
N PRO A 230 -12.18 14.59 -7.89
CA PRO A 230 -12.12 15.88 -7.20
C PRO A 230 -10.74 16.24 -6.62
N GLY A 231 -10.55 17.50 -6.23
CA GLY A 231 -9.28 17.98 -5.65
C GLY A 231 -8.18 18.33 -6.67
N GLY A 232 -8.51 18.40 -7.96
CA GLY A 232 -7.58 18.78 -9.01
C GLY A 232 -6.57 17.68 -9.37
N ARG A 233 -5.38 18.08 -9.85
CA ARG A 233 -4.35 17.11 -10.32
C ARG A 233 -3.30 16.78 -9.27
N ALA A 234 -3.20 17.57 -8.19
CA ALA A 234 -2.11 17.43 -7.21
C ALA A 234 -2.05 16.03 -6.63
N LEU A 235 -3.16 15.54 -6.06
CA LEU A 235 -3.23 14.20 -5.47
C LEU A 235 -2.75 13.12 -6.44
N LYS A 236 -3.19 13.17 -7.71
CA LYS A 236 -2.75 12.21 -8.76
C LYS A 236 -1.23 12.16 -8.93
N PHE A 237 -0.52 13.28 -8.78
CA PHE A 237 0.93 13.35 -8.93
C PHE A 237 1.67 12.90 -7.65
N TYR A 238 1.19 13.35 -6.50
CA TYR A 238 1.80 13.07 -5.20
C TYR A 238 1.56 11.64 -4.72
N SER A 239 0.40 11.03 -5.02
CA SER A 239 0.12 9.64 -4.67
C SER A 239 1.19 8.70 -5.23
N SER A 240 1.74 7.85 -4.38
CA SER A 240 2.65 6.77 -4.80
C SER A 240 1.87 5.58 -5.35
N VAL A 241 0.71 5.31 -4.76
CA VAL A 241 -0.22 4.28 -5.21
C VAL A 241 -1.58 4.92 -5.46
N ARG A 242 -2.24 4.52 -6.54
CA ARG A 242 -3.64 4.89 -6.83
C ARG A 242 -4.43 3.63 -7.14
N LEU A 243 -5.54 3.45 -6.45
CA LEU A 243 -6.40 2.27 -6.51
C LEU A 243 -7.77 2.67 -7.07
N ASP A 244 -8.13 2.09 -8.21
CA ASP A 244 -9.48 2.18 -8.80
C ASP A 244 -10.29 0.97 -8.33
N ILE A 245 -11.21 1.18 -7.39
CA ILE A 245 -12.02 0.13 -6.76
C ILE A 245 -13.46 0.16 -7.30
N ARG A 246 -13.95 -0.99 -7.78
CA ARG A 246 -15.28 -1.13 -8.39
C ARG A 246 -15.96 -2.41 -7.92
N ARG A 247 -17.27 -2.31 -7.66
CA ARG A 247 -18.14 -3.48 -7.58
C ARG A 247 -18.30 -4.08 -8.97
N ILE A 248 -18.06 -5.39 -9.09
CA ILE A 248 -18.22 -6.13 -10.35
C ILE A 248 -19.43 -7.06 -10.35
N GLU A 249 -19.77 -7.67 -9.21
CA GLU A 249 -20.92 -8.58 -9.09
C GLU A 249 -21.51 -8.54 -7.68
N ALA A 250 -22.80 -8.85 -7.55
CA ALA A 250 -23.46 -9.04 -6.26
C ALA A 250 -23.39 -10.51 -5.85
N ILE A 251 -22.96 -10.77 -4.61
CA ILE A 251 -22.90 -12.12 -4.04
C ILE A 251 -24.26 -12.40 -3.39
N LYS A 252 -24.87 -13.53 -3.75
CA LYS A 252 -26.20 -13.93 -3.28
C LYS A 252 -26.16 -15.20 -2.46
N ASP A 253 -26.95 -15.24 -1.41
CA ASP A 253 -27.33 -16.46 -0.70
C ASP A 253 -28.84 -16.67 -0.87
N GLY A 254 -29.21 -17.66 -1.68
CA GLY A 254 -30.58 -17.81 -2.17
C GLY A 254 -31.07 -16.56 -2.91
N THR A 255 -32.01 -15.84 -2.30
CA THR A 255 -32.59 -14.59 -2.83
C THR A 255 -31.96 -13.32 -2.27
N GLU A 256 -31.22 -13.41 -1.16
CA GLU A 256 -30.66 -12.26 -0.46
C GLU A 256 -29.27 -11.89 -1.02
N ILE A 257 -28.98 -10.59 -1.11
CA ILE A 257 -27.64 -10.12 -1.47
C ILE A 257 -26.83 -9.97 -0.19
N VAL A 258 -25.82 -10.80 -0.03
CA VAL A 258 -25.01 -10.90 1.20
C VAL A 258 -23.65 -10.20 1.08
N GLY A 259 -23.28 -9.75 -0.13
CA GLY A 259 -22.03 -9.05 -0.35
C GLY A 259 -21.82 -8.64 -1.81
N ASN A 260 -20.62 -8.19 -2.10
CA ASN A 260 -20.20 -7.75 -3.43
C ASN A 260 -18.85 -8.34 -3.78
N ARG A 261 -18.75 -8.90 -4.98
CA ARG A 261 -17.46 -9.15 -5.61
C ARG A 261 -16.90 -7.81 -6.07
N THR A 262 -15.68 -7.51 -5.62
CA THR A 262 -15.04 -6.22 -5.81
C THR A 262 -13.72 -6.42 -6.55
N ARG A 263 -13.45 -5.54 -7.50
CA ARG A 263 -12.20 -5.48 -8.26
C ARG A 263 -11.48 -4.19 -7.95
N VAL A 264 -10.19 -4.30 -7.66
CA VAL A 264 -9.28 -3.17 -7.46
C VAL A 264 -8.19 -3.20 -8.53
N LYS A 265 -8.05 -2.11 -9.28
CA LYS A 265 -6.96 -1.92 -10.24
C LYS A 265 -5.92 -0.94 -9.69
N VAL A 266 -4.66 -1.35 -9.69
CA VAL A 266 -3.54 -0.48 -9.29
C VAL A 266 -3.17 0.42 -10.47
N VAL A 267 -3.90 1.54 -10.64
CA VAL A 267 -3.72 2.44 -11.80
C VAL A 267 -2.44 3.28 -11.73
N LYS A 268 -1.82 3.36 -10.55
CA LYS A 268 -0.49 3.95 -10.36
C LYS A 268 0.22 3.19 -9.25
N ASN A 269 1.49 2.87 -9.47
CA ASN A 269 2.37 2.26 -8.49
C ASN A 269 3.79 2.81 -8.70
N LYS A 270 4.38 3.43 -7.67
CA LYS A 270 5.76 3.94 -7.69
C LYS A 270 6.75 3.01 -6.98
N VAL A 271 6.28 1.91 -6.40
CA VAL A 271 7.08 1.01 -5.56
C VAL A 271 7.16 -0.40 -6.14
N ALA A 272 6.26 -0.76 -7.05
CA ALA A 272 6.32 -1.98 -7.87
C ALA A 272 5.66 -1.74 -9.24
N PRO A 273 5.64 -2.72 -10.16
CA PRO A 273 4.95 -2.60 -11.44
C PRO A 273 3.45 -2.24 -11.29
N PRO A 274 2.94 -1.24 -12.02
CA PRO A 274 1.53 -0.85 -11.99
C PRO A 274 0.64 -1.78 -12.84
N PHE A 275 -0.66 -1.49 -12.82
CA PHE A 275 -1.73 -2.07 -13.65
C PHE A 275 -2.15 -3.51 -13.37
N ARG A 276 -1.55 -4.13 -12.35
CA ARG A 276 -2.10 -5.34 -11.73
C ARG A 276 -3.50 -5.08 -11.17
N GLN A 277 -4.29 -6.15 -11.10
CA GLN A 277 -5.65 -6.13 -10.60
C GLN A 277 -5.79 -7.21 -9.54
N ALA A 278 -6.65 -6.94 -8.57
CA ALA A 278 -7.02 -7.86 -7.52
C ALA A 278 -8.54 -7.96 -7.46
N GLU A 279 -9.04 -9.16 -7.17
CA GLU A 279 -10.45 -9.39 -6.92
C GLU A 279 -10.63 -10.07 -5.58
N PHE A 280 -11.65 -9.65 -4.85
CA PHE A 280 -12.00 -10.20 -3.54
C PHE A 280 -13.45 -9.90 -3.21
N ASP A 281 -13.98 -10.60 -2.22
CA ASP A 281 -15.36 -10.43 -1.76
C ASP A 281 -15.41 -9.43 -0.61
N ILE A 282 -16.36 -8.51 -0.66
CA ILE A 282 -16.75 -7.66 0.47
C ILE A 282 -18.12 -8.14 0.96
N MET A 283 -18.15 -8.76 2.13
CA MET A 283 -19.36 -9.30 2.77
C MET A 283 -19.99 -8.23 3.67
N TYR A 284 -21.30 -8.03 3.55
CA TYR A 284 -21.98 -7.01 4.35
C TYR A 284 -21.90 -7.34 5.85
N GLY A 285 -21.60 -6.32 6.66
CA GLY A 285 -21.40 -6.47 8.10
C GLY A 285 -20.13 -7.20 8.54
N LYS A 286 -19.29 -7.70 7.61
CA LYS A 286 -18.05 -8.42 7.93
C LYS A 286 -16.80 -7.82 7.28
N GLY A 287 -16.95 -7.13 6.15
CA GLY A 287 -15.83 -6.57 5.40
C GLY A 287 -15.26 -7.55 4.37
N ILE A 288 -13.97 -7.41 4.06
CA ILE A 288 -13.24 -8.22 3.08
C ILE A 288 -13.11 -9.66 3.61
N SER A 289 -13.49 -10.65 2.79
CA SER A 289 -13.33 -12.07 3.15
C SER A 289 -11.91 -12.55 2.84
N SER A 290 -11.13 -12.75 3.90
CA SER A 290 -9.77 -13.31 3.83
C SER A 290 -9.80 -14.75 3.29
N GLU A 291 -10.75 -15.56 3.72
CA GLU A 291 -10.90 -16.97 3.32
C GLU A 291 -11.21 -17.07 1.83
N GLY A 292 -12.11 -16.22 1.33
CA GLY A 292 -12.43 -16.13 -0.09
C GLY A 292 -11.21 -15.73 -0.92
N SER A 293 -10.42 -14.75 -0.44
CA SER A 293 -9.20 -14.33 -1.13
C SER A 293 -8.13 -15.42 -1.14
N ILE A 294 -7.93 -16.13 -0.02
CA ILE A 294 -6.95 -17.22 0.10
C ILE A 294 -7.32 -18.38 -0.83
N LEU A 295 -8.60 -18.75 -0.85
CA LEU A 295 -9.09 -19.83 -1.70
C LEU A 295 -8.89 -19.51 -3.19
N ASP A 296 -9.32 -18.32 -3.62
CA ASP A 296 -9.24 -17.92 -5.03
C ASP A 296 -7.78 -17.82 -5.50
N VAL A 297 -6.92 -17.12 -4.72
CA VAL A 297 -5.49 -16.98 -5.03
C VAL A 297 -4.76 -18.31 -4.95
N GLY A 298 -5.09 -19.16 -3.97
CA GLY A 298 -4.50 -20.49 -3.85
C GLY A 298 -4.80 -21.37 -5.05
N VAL A 299 -5.97 -21.25 -5.65
CA VAL A 299 -6.31 -21.94 -6.91
C VAL A 299 -5.53 -21.36 -8.08
N ASP A 300 -5.46 -20.03 -8.20
CA ASP A 300 -4.72 -19.36 -9.28
C ASP A 300 -3.23 -19.71 -9.28
N LEU A 301 -2.64 -19.88 -8.09
CA LEU A 301 -1.24 -20.28 -7.90
C LEU A 301 -1.03 -21.80 -7.89
N LEU A 302 -2.08 -22.60 -8.13
CA LEU A 302 -2.05 -24.07 -8.13
C LEU A 302 -1.63 -24.71 -6.78
N ILE A 303 -1.70 -23.95 -5.68
CA ILE A 303 -1.49 -24.43 -4.31
C ILE A 303 -2.72 -25.24 -3.86
N ILE A 304 -3.91 -24.77 -4.20
CA ILE A 304 -5.19 -25.46 -3.99
C ILE A 304 -5.63 -26.08 -5.32
N LYS A 305 -5.88 -27.38 -5.33
CA LYS A 305 -6.39 -28.10 -6.50
C LYS A 305 -7.90 -27.98 -6.58
N LYS A 306 -8.42 -27.60 -7.75
CA LYS A 306 -9.86 -27.61 -8.05
C LYS A 306 -10.18 -28.73 -9.06
N SER A 307 -10.99 -29.70 -8.65
CA SER A 307 -11.45 -30.81 -9.49
C SER A 307 -12.96 -30.80 -9.60
N GLY A 308 -13.49 -30.25 -10.70
CA GLY A 308 -14.91 -29.97 -10.86
C GLY A 308 -15.37 -28.94 -9.81
N ALA A 309 -16.26 -29.36 -8.91
CA ALA A 309 -16.73 -28.55 -7.80
C ALA A 309 -15.89 -28.70 -6.51
N TRP A 310 -14.97 -29.67 -6.45
CA TRP A 310 -14.20 -29.97 -5.24
C TRP A 310 -12.92 -29.15 -5.14
N PHE A 311 -12.61 -28.68 -3.95
CA PHE A 311 -11.35 -28.02 -3.60
C PHE A 311 -10.54 -28.91 -2.66
N THR A 312 -9.25 -29.06 -2.94
CA THR A 312 -8.36 -29.96 -2.21
C THR A 312 -7.00 -29.31 -2.01
N TYR A 313 -6.47 -29.42 -0.80
CA TYR A 313 -5.15 -28.93 -0.43
C TYR A 313 -4.35 -30.10 0.15
N GLU A 314 -3.19 -30.42 -0.42
CA GLU A 314 -2.29 -31.50 0.05
C GLU A 314 -2.95 -32.86 0.35
N GLY A 315 -4.06 -33.17 -0.32
CA GLY A 315 -4.83 -34.41 -0.13
C GLY A 315 -6.03 -34.25 0.80
N GLU A 316 -6.11 -33.17 1.56
CA GLU A 316 -7.26 -32.80 2.39
C GLU A 316 -8.35 -32.12 1.56
N GLN A 317 -9.60 -32.53 1.74
CA GLN A 317 -10.74 -31.95 1.05
C GLN A 317 -11.26 -30.73 1.81
N LEU A 318 -11.09 -29.54 1.23
CA LEU A 318 -11.59 -28.30 1.81
C LEU A 318 -13.12 -28.19 1.70
N GLY A 319 -13.69 -28.75 0.64
CA GLY A 319 -15.15 -28.77 0.45
C GLY A 319 -15.60 -28.87 -1.01
N GLN A 320 -16.90 -29.11 -1.17
CA GLN A 320 -17.59 -29.06 -2.46
C GLN A 320 -18.24 -27.69 -2.65
N GLY A 321 -17.75 -26.94 -3.63
CA GLY A 321 -18.20 -25.59 -3.93
C GLY A 321 -17.48 -24.53 -3.09
N ARG A 322 -17.42 -23.30 -3.63
CA ARG A 322 -16.62 -22.21 -3.07
C ARG A 322 -17.04 -21.81 -1.65
N GLU A 323 -18.34 -21.71 -1.38
CA GLU A 323 -18.82 -21.26 -0.07
C GLU A 323 -18.58 -22.29 1.04
N ASN A 324 -18.70 -23.60 0.74
CA ASN A 324 -18.36 -24.64 1.71
C ASN A 324 -16.86 -24.64 2.03
N SER A 325 -16.00 -24.47 1.02
CA SER A 325 -14.55 -24.37 1.23
C SER A 325 -14.16 -23.13 2.04
N LYS A 326 -14.82 -21.98 1.80
CA LYS A 326 -14.63 -20.77 2.62
C LYS A 326 -15.00 -21.01 4.08
N LYS A 327 -16.14 -21.66 4.31
CA LYS A 327 -16.60 -22.02 5.66
C LYS A 327 -15.58 -22.95 6.36
N PHE A 328 -15.10 -23.97 5.66
CA PHE A 328 -14.09 -24.88 6.18
C PHE A 328 -12.80 -24.14 6.57
N LEU A 329 -12.30 -23.23 5.74
CA LEU A 329 -11.13 -22.41 6.06
C LEU A 329 -11.37 -21.49 7.26
N SER A 330 -12.56 -20.89 7.38
CA SER A 330 -12.89 -20.06 8.55
C SER A 330 -12.96 -20.83 9.87
N GLU A 331 -13.25 -22.13 9.81
CA GLU A 331 -13.30 -23.02 10.97
C GLU A 331 -11.92 -23.62 11.30
N ASN A 332 -10.97 -23.59 10.35
CA ASN A 332 -9.62 -24.15 10.48
C ASN A 332 -8.55 -23.07 10.25
N ILE A 333 -8.36 -22.21 11.25
CA ILE A 333 -7.49 -21.02 11.17
C ILE A 333 -6.02 -21.39 10.90
N ASP A 334 -5.52 -22.47 11.51
CA ASP A 334 -4.12 -22.91 11.34
C ASP A 334 -3.83 -23.27 9.87
N LEU A 335 -4.75 -24.00 9.24
CA LEU A 335 -4.67 -24.35 7.82
C LEU A 335 -4.78 -23.12 6.92
N MET A 336 -5.68 -22.19 7.26
CA MET A 336 -5.81 -20.92 6.54
C MET A 336 -4.51 -20.11 6.58
N PHE A 337 -3.84 -20.06 7.74
CA PHE A 337 -2.56 -19.39 7.91
C PHE A 337 -1.46 -20.07 7.09
N GLU A 338 -1.35 -21.40 7.16
CA GLU A 338 -0.37 -22.17 6.38
C GLU A 338 -0.50 -21.91 4.87
N ILE A 339 -1.73 -21.96 4.33
CA ILE A 339 -2.00 -21.70 2.92
C ILE A 339 -1.63 -20.25 2.57
N SER A 340 -2.00 -19.29 3.42
CA SER A 340 -1.65 -17.88 3.22
C SER A 340 -0.14 -17.66 3.15
N GLU A 341 0.64 -18.29 4.03
CA GLU A 341 2.10 -18.18 4.03
C GLU A 341 2.71 -18.81 2.77
N LYS A 342 2.24 -20.01 2.36
CA LYS A 342 2.67 -20.60 1.08
C LYS A 342 2.35 -19.70 -0.12
N ILE A 343 1.20 -19.03 -0.12
CA ILE A 343 0.84 -18.04 -1.16
C ILE A 343 1.81 -16.85 -1.15
N ARG A 344 2.13 -16.30 0.04
CA ARG A 344 3.06 -15.17 0.18
C ARG A 344 4.46 -15.53 -0.30
N VAL A 345 4.98 -16.68 0.11
CA VAL A 345 6.30 -17.20 -0.33
C VAL A 345 6.31 -17.40 -1.85
N ALA A 346 5.32 -18.10 -2.42
CA ALA A 346 5.22 -18.31 -3.87
C ALA A 346 5.13 -17.01 -4.68
N SER A 347 4.69 -15.92 -4.05
CA SER A 347 4.56 -14.59 -4.65
C SER A 347 5.75 -13.66 -4.38
N GLY A 348 6.80 -14.15 -3.70
CA GLY A 348 8.00 -13.37 -3.37
C GLY A 348 7.80 -12.34 -2.25
N LEU A 349 6.81 -12.54 -1.37
CA LEU A 349 6.45 -11.65 -0.26
C LEU A 349 6.65 -12.28 1.12
N GLY A 350 7.07 -13.55 1.20
CA GLY A 350 7.51 -14.21 2.43
C GLY A 350 9.03 -14.24 2.52
N GLN A 351 9.57 -14.42 3.72
CA GLN A 351 10.98 -14.78 3.87
C GLN A 351 11.15 -16.21 3.34
N ASP A 352 12.07 -16.44 2.41
CA ASP A 352 12.55 -17.80 2.16
C ASP A 352 13.12 -18.30 3.50
N ALA A 353 12.51 -19.33 4.08
CA ALA A 353 13.03 -20.02 5.27
C ALA A 353 14.37 -20.76 4.99
N GLY A 354 15.14 -20.31 4.00
CA GLY A 354 16.31 -21.01 3.46
C GLY A 354 17.50 -20.12 3.09
N VAL A 355 17.51 -18.81 3.38
CA VAL A 355 18.72 -17.99 3.22
C VAL A 355 18.88 -17.06 4.43
N LEU A 356 19.16 -17.64 5.59
CA LEU A 356 20.12 -17.02 6.50
C LEU A 356 21.49 -17.44 5.98
N GLU A 357 22.18 -16.54 5.29
CA GLU A 357 23.63 -16.67 5.11
C GLU A 357 24.24 -16.70 6.51
N ILE A 358 24.78 -17.86 6.88
CA ILE A 358 25.63 -18.06 8.05
C ILE A 358 26.95 -17.36 7.72
N ASP A 359 27.02 -16.03 7.85
CA ASP A 359 28.28 -15.29 7.74
C ASP A 359 28.47 -14.22 8.82
N GLU A 360 27.59 -14.14 9.83
CA GLU A 360 27.77 -13.23 10.98
C GLU A 360 27.47 -13.89 12.35
N LEU A 361 27.99 -15.11 12.57
CA LEU A 361 27.94 -15.78 13.88
C LEU A 361 29.32 -15.95 14.56
N ASP A 362 30.27 -15.06 14.27
CA ASP A 362 31.61 -15.09 14.92
C ASP A 362 31.74 -14.16 16.15
N ASP A 363 30.69 -13.46 16.60
CA ASP A 363 30.79 -12.52 17.74
C ASP A 363 29.92 -12.85 18.97
N LEU A 364 29.46 -14.10 19.11
CA LEU A 364 28.66 -14.53 20.28
C LEU A 364 29.47 -14.96 21.53
N ASP A 365 30.78 -14.72 21.57
CA ASP A 365 31.59 -14.93 22.79
C ASP A 365 31.60 -13.74 23.78
N SER A 366 30.82 -12.67 23.52
CA SER A 366 30.86 -11.44 24.33
C SER A 366 29.65 -11.19 25.25
N LEU A 367 28.67 -12.10 25.33
CA LEU A 367 27.50 -11.95 26.21
C LEU A 367 27.33 -13.13 27.18
N ASN A 368 28.37 -13.41 27.97
CA ASN A 368 28.19 -14.13 29.24
C ASN A 368 27.53 -13.20 30.25
N GLY A 369 26.21 -13.30 30.41
CA GLY A 369 25.54 -12.69 31.55
C GLY A 369 24.06 -12.40 31.38
N LEU A 370 23.23 -13.39 31.06
CA LEU A 370 21.81 -13.39 31.45
C LEU A 370 21.27 -14.82 31.42
N GLU A 371 20.70 -15.24 32.56
CA GLU A 371 20.16 -16.58 32.82
C GLU A 371 19.05 -16.95 31.83
N ILE A 372 19.17 -18.12 31.22
CA ILE A 372 18.13 -18.78 30.43
C ILE A 372 17.18 -19.48 31.40
N ILE A 373 15.89 -19.15 31.31
CA ILE A 373 14.82 -19.89 31.97
C ILE A 373 14.44 -21.04 31.04
N ASP A 374 14.77 -22.26 31.45
CA ASP A 374 14.52 -23.51 30.71
C ASP A 374 13.03 -23.76 30.45
N GLY A 375 12.73 -24.34 29.28
CA GLY A 375 11.51 -25.14 29.11
C GLY A 375 10.94 -25.20 27.69
N LEU A 376 11.59 -25.91 26.77
CA LEU A 376 10.90 -26.73 25.77
C LEU A 376 11.88 -27.73 25.12
N GLU A 377 11.85 -28.98 25.57
CA GLU A 377 12.53 -30.09 24.88
C GLU A 377 11.77 -30.42 23.58
N VAL A 378 12.44 -30.23 22.44
CA VAL A 378 12.01 -30.81 21.16
C VAL A 378 12.85 -32.05 20.91
N LEU A 379 12.16 -33.19 20.93
CA LEU A 379 12.64 -34.51 20.51
C LEU A 379 13.29 -34.42 19.11
N LYS A 380 14.60 -34.65 19.05
CA LYS A 380 15.32 -34.84 17.78
C LYS A 380 14.98 -36.21 17.19
N GLY A 381 14.82 -36.22 15.86
CA GLY A 381 14.40 -37.33 15.01
C GLY A 381 15.41 -38.48 14.85
N PRO A 382 15.29 -39.27 13.77
CA PRO A 382 15.63 -40.68 13.73
C PRO A 382 17.13 -40.93 13.56
N ILE A 383 17.59 -42.04 14.14
CA ILE A 383 18.92 -42.59 13.88
C ILE A 383 18.73 -43.84 13.03
N GLU A 384 19.26 -43.82 11.80
CA GLU A 384 19.44 -45.00 10.96
C GLU A 384 20.57 -45.88 11.50
N VAL A 385 20.21 -47.16 11.58
CA VAL A 385 20.92 -48.44 11.47
C VAL A 385 22.43 -48.43 11.14
N ASP A 386 23.21 -49.20 11.93
CA ASP A 386 24.22 -50.18 11.42
C ASP A 386 24.41 -51.28 12.49
N ILE A 387 23.97 -52.52 12.23
CA ILE A 387 24.76 -53.71 11.81
C ILE A 387 25.93 -54.07 12.75
N ASP A 388 25.70 -55.03 13.66
CA ASP A 388 26.52 -56.24 13.88
C ASP A 388 26.16 -56.90 15.23
N GLY A 389 25.89 -58.22 15.22
CA GLY A 389 25.77 -59.08 16.41
C GLY A 389 24.51 -59.92 16.50
#